data_AF-I3TCT4-F1
#
_entry.id   AF-I3TCT4-F1
#
_cell.length_a   1.000
_cell.length_b   1.000
_cell.length_c   1.000
_cell.angle_alpha   90.00
_cell.angle_beta   90.00
_cell.angle_gamma   90.00
#
_symmetry.space_group_name_H-M   'P 1'
#
loop_
_entity.id
_entity.type
_entity.pdbx_description
1 polymer ?
#
loop_
_entity_poly.entity_id
_entity_poly.type
_entity_poly.pdbx_seq_one_letter_code
_entity_poly.pdbx_strand_id
1 'polypeptide(L)'
;MDVLTALKKLVDDYEEILDFAKAIPYTSDRKLITSFIQRLADAVERTGRLGAEYRIADVRDPTLSRYVQTYYTYLTAVSIPYLKDLLSDAVLELEKKGLVEESASIRRLLEKISAMRLP
;
A
#
# COMPACT_ATOMS: atom_id res chain seq x y z
N MET A 1 11.69 -15.05 8.79
CA MET A 1 11.65 -13.61 9.12
C MET A 1 10.60 -13.47 10.21
N ASP A 2 10.89 -12.80 11.32
CA ASP A 2 9.90 -12.59 12.37
C ASP A 2 8.84 -11.56 11.93
N VAL A 3 7.65 -11.62 12.54
CA VAL A 3 6.50 -10.79 12.17
C VAL A 3 6.81 -9.30 12.26
N LEU A 4 7.62 -8.87 13.24
CA LEU A 4 7.98 -7.47 13.39
C LEU A 4 8.87 -7.00 12.23
N THR A 5 9.87 -7.77 11.84
CA THR A 5 10.73 -7.44 10.69
C THR A 5 9.93 -7.38 9.39
N ALA A 6 9.02 -8.33 9.17
CA ALA A 6 8.16 -8.34 7.98
C ALA A 6 7.22 -7.12 7.95
N LEU A 7 6.66 -6.75 9.10
CA LEU A 7 5.77 -5.61 9.23
C LEU A 7 6.50 -4.27 9.08
N LYS A 8 7.69 -4.12 9.66
CA LYS A 8 8.54 -2.95 9.45
C LYS A 8 8.87 -2.75 7.98
N LYS A 9 9.31 -3.81 7.31
CA LYS A 9 9.59 -3.76 5.87
C LYS A 9 8.34 -3.35 5.07
N LEU A 10 7.17 -3.84 5.45
CA LEU A 10 5.93 -3.45 4.80
C LEU A 10 5.61 -1.97 5.03
N VAL A 11 5.84 -1.45 6.24
CA VAL A 11 5.73 -0.01 6.52
C VAL A 11 6.65 0.80 5.61
N ASP A 12 7.93 0.43 5.54
CA ASP A 12 8.92 1.10 4.70
C ASP A 12 8.49 1.05 3.21
N ASP A 13 8.03 -0.11 2.73
CA ASP A 13 7.51 -0.29 1.37
C ASP A 13 6.33 0.68 1.09
N TYR A 14 5.42 0.87 2.06
CA TYR A 14 4.29 1.79 1.94
C TYR A 14 4.71 3.26 1.96
N GLU A 15 5.71 3.64 2.76
CA GLU A 15 6.22 5.01 2.78
C GLU A 15 6.82 5.38 1.42
N GLU A 16 7.62 4.48 0.84
CA GLU A 16 8.14 4.69 -0.51
C GLU A 16 7.01 4.76 -1.57
N ILE A 17 5.99 3.90 -1.47
CA ILE A 17 4.82 3.94 -2.36
C ILE A 17 4.08 5.27 -2.22
N LEU A 18 3.89 5.78 -1.00
CA LEU A 18 3.22 7.06 -0.77
C LEU A 18 3.99 8.21 -1.43
N ASP A 19 5.31 8.23 -1.31
CA ASP A 19 6.13 9.27 -1.94
C ASP A 19 6.08 9.20 -3.46
N PHE A 20 6.07 8.00 -4.05
CA PHE A 20 5.85 7.84 -5.49
C PHE A 20 4.44 8.26 -5.90
N ALA A 21 3.40 7.90 -5.13
CA ALA A 21 2.01 8.22 -5.42
C ALA A 21 1.78 9.73 -5.49
N LYS A 22 2.41 10.51 -4.59
CA LYS A 22 2.39 11.99 -4.62
C LYS A 22 2.97 12.57 -5.92
N ALA A 23 3.90 11.87 -6.56
CA ALA A 23 4.56 12.32 -7.79
C ALA A 23 3.80 11.93 -9.08
N ILE A 24 2.92 10.92 -9.04
CA ILE A 24 2.16 10.43 -10.21
C ILE A 24 1.37 11.54 -10.92
N PRO A 25 0.65 12.44 -10.21
CA PRO A 25 -0.04 13.57 -10.83
C PRO A 25 0.84 14.49 -11.69
N TYR A 26 2.15 14.52 -11.47
CA TYR A 26 3.07 15.45 -12.12
C TYR A 26 3.93 14.83 -13.21
N THR A 27 4.01 13.49 -13.27
CA THR A 27 4.78 12.78 -14.29
C THR A 27 3.91 12.36 -15.49
N SER A 28 4.54 12.21 -16.65
CA SER A 28 3.94 11.58 -17.84
C SER A 28 4.76 10.38 -18.33
N ASP A 29 5.77 9.98 -17.54
CA ASP A 29 6.61 8.83 -17.87
C ASP A 29 5.89 7.52 -17.54
N ARG A 30 5.40 6.87 -18.60
CA ARG A 30 4.69 5.59 -18.51
C ARG A 30 5.53 4.49 -17.86
N LYS A 31 6.85 4.47 -18.03
CA LYS A 31 7.71 3.44 -17.41
C LYS A 31 7.74 3.62 -15.90
N LEU A 32 7.86 4.86 -15.42
CA LEU A 32 7.79 5.17 -14.00
C LEU A 32 6.42 4.81 -13.41
N ILE A 33 5.34 5.16 -14.10
CA ILE A 33 3.97 4.85 -13.66
C ILE A 33 3.75 3.33 -13.63
N THR A 34 4.20 2.60 -14.66
CA THR A 34 4.11 1.13 -14.70
C THR A 34 4.91 0.47 -13.58
N SER A 35 6.12 0.98 -13.32
CA SER A 35 6.95 0.50 -12.21
C SER A 35 6.27 0.73 -10.85
N PHE A 36 5.67 1.91 -10.66
CA PHE A 36 4.88 2.21 -9.47
C PHE A 36 3.70 1.24 -9.31
N ILE A 37 2.94 0.99 -10.38
CA ILE A 37 1.82 0.03 -10.39
C ILE A 37 2.28 -1.35 -9.94
N GLN A 38 3.42 -1.84 -10.44
CA GLN A 38 3.97 -3.14 -10.05
C GLN A 38 4.33 -3.17 -8.56
N ARG A 39 5.05 -2.15 -8.07
CA ARG A 39 5.44 -2.05 -6.65
C ARG A 39 4.22 -2.01 -5.74
N LEU A 40 3.19 -1.26 -6.13
CA LEU A 40 1.93 -1.20 -5.42
C LEU A 40 1.21 -2.56 -5.41
N ALA A 41 1.18 -3.26 -6.54
CA ALA A 41 0.59 -4.59 -6.61
C ALA A 41 1.25 -5.58 -5.64
N ASP A 42 2.59 -5.56 -5.59
CA ASP A 42 3.39 -6.41 -4.71
C ASP A 42 3.14 -6.08 -3.23
N ALA A 43 3.08 -4.79 -2.87
CA ALA A 43 2.79 -4.37 -1.50
C ALA A 43 1.38 -4.77 -1.07
N VAL A 44 0.37 -4.58 -1.92
CA VAL A 44 -1.01 -5.00 -1.65
C VAL A 44 -1.10 -6.51 -1.44
N GLU A 45 -0.39 -7.30 -2.24
CA GLU A 45 -0.33 -8.74 -2.05
C GLU A 45 0.32 -9.14 -0.72
N ARG A 46 1.44 -8.49 -0.35
CA ARG A 46 2.10 -8.71 0.95
C ARG A 46 1.19 -8.34 2.11
N THR A 47 0.49 -7.20 2.05
CA THR A 47 -0.48 -6.78 3.07
C THR A 47 -1.57 -7.84 3.29
N GLY A 48 -2.10 -8.40 2.21
CA GLY A 48 -3.10 -9.47 2.30
C GLY A 48 -2.59 -10.73 3.00
N ARG A 49 -1.35 -11.15 2.73
CA ARG A 49 -0.72 -12.31 3.39
C ARG A 49 -0.42 -12.03 4.87
N LEU A 50 0.11 -10.85 5.17
CA LEU A 50 0.55 -10.48 6.52
C LEU A 50 -0.63 -10.33 7.48
N GLY A 51 -1.79 -9.88 7.00
CA GLY A 51 -3.02 -9.87 7.80
C GLY A 51 -3.49 -11.26 8.25
N ALA A 52 -3.20 -12.31 7.47
CA ALA A 52 -3.48 -13.69 7.87
C ALA A 52 -2.47 -14.20 8.90
N GLU A 53 -1.19 -13.89 8.73
CA GLU A 53 -0.12 -14.29 9.65
C GLU A 53 -0.21 -13.57 11.01
N TYR A 54 -0.55 -12.28 11.03
CA TYR A 54 -0.69 -11.48 12.25
C TYR A 54 -1.79 -12.01 13.18
N ARG A 55 -2.92 -12.47 12.61
CA ARG A 55 -4.01 -13.08 13.41
C ARG A 55 -3.60 -14.36 14.13
N ILE A 56 -2.54 -15.03 13.67
CA ILE A 56 -2.06 -16.32 14.19
C ILE A 56 -0.87 -16.10 15.15
N ALA A 57 -0.21 -14.95 15.09
CA ALA A 57 0.95 -14.64 15.91
C ALA A 57 0.56 -14.42 17.38
N ASP A 58 0.67 -15.47 18.20
CA ASP A 58 0.64 -15.38 19.67
C ASP A 58 1.94 -14.70 20.14
N VAL A 59 1.95 -13.37 20.13
CA VAL A 59 3.10 -12.57 20.57
C VAL A 59 3.13 -12.53 22.10
N ARG A 60 3.82 -13.49 22.70
CA ARG A 60 3.95 -13.65 24.16
C ARG A 60 4.77 -12.56 24.86
N ASP A 61 5.56 -11.79 24.11
CA ASP A 61 6.31 -10.64 24.63
C ASP A 61 5.45 -9.37 24.51
N PRO A 62 5.06 -8.72 25.63
CA PRO A 62 4.23 -7.52 25.63
C PRO A 62 4.85 -6.33 24.88
N THR A 63 6.18 -6.19 24.91
CA THR A 63 6.88 -5.11 24.23
C THR A 63 6.84 -5.31 22.72
N LEU A 64 7.13 -6.55 22.28
CA LEU A 64 7.04 -6.93 20.88
C LEU A 64 5.61 -6.79 20.36
N SER A 65 4.61 -7.22 21.13
CA SER A 65 3.20 -7.10 20.81
C SER A 65 2.80 -5.64 20.57
N ARG A 66 3.23 -4.73 21.45
CA ARG A 66 2.98 -3.29 21.28
C ARG A 66 3.61 -2.73 20.00
N TYR A 67 4.85 -3.09 19.68
CA TYR A 67 5.49 -2.61 18.44
C TYR A 67 4.77 -3.11 17.20
N VAL A 68 4.43 -4.40 17.17
CA VAL A 68 3.69 -4.98 16.05
C VAL A 68 2.32 -4.30 15.91
N GLN A 69 1.60 -4.07 17.01
CA GLN A 69 0.34 -3.35 16.99
C GLN A 69 0.49 -1.92 16.45
N THR A 70 1.51 -1.17 16.90
CA THR A 70 1.75 0.20 16.41
C THR A 70 1.97 0.23 14.90
N TYR A 71 2.87 -0.60 14.36
CA TYR A 71 3.15 -0.62 12.93
C TYR A 71 1.93 -1.09 12.12
N TYR A 72 1.17 -2.05 12.67
CA TYR A 72 -0.04 -2.54 12.04
C TYR A 72 -1.11 -1.45 11.97
N THR A 73 -1.37 -0.77 13.09
CA THR A 73 -2.30 0.36 13.15
C THR A 73 -1.87 1.51 12.23
N TYR A 74 -0.57 1.81 12.17
CA TYR A 74 -0.07 2.84 11.25
C TYR A 74 -0.41 2.48 9.79
N LEU A 75 -0.16 1.23 9.37
CA LEU A 75 -0.52 0.79 8.04
C LEU A 75 -2.04 0.86 7.78
N THR A 76 -2.86 0.31 8.66
CA THR A 76 -4.29 0.15 8.39
C THR A 76 -5.11 1.41 8.60
N ALA A 77 -4.72 2.25 9.57
CA ALA A 77 -5.46 3.45 9.94
C ALA A 77 -4.90 4.74 9.31
N VAL A 78 -3.66 4.75 8.83
CA VAL A 78 -3.01 5.95 8.28
C VAL A 78 -2.53 5.74 6.85
N SER A 79 -1.55 4.86 6.63
CA SER A 79 -0.86 4.76 5.34
C SER A 79 -1.78 4.26 4.22
N ILE A 80 -2.56 3.21 4.46
CA ILE A 80 -3.48 2.66 3.44
C ILE A 80 -4.62 3.64 3.13
N PRO A 81 -5.33 4.24 4.11
CA PRO A 81 -6.33 5.27 3.83
C PRO A 81 -5.76 6.43 3.01
N TYR A 82 -4.62 6.98 3.42
CA TYR A 82 -4.01 8.10 2.69
C TYR A 82 -3.58 7.71 1.28
N LEU A 83 -3.06 6.49 1.09
CA LEU A 83 -2.74 5.97 -0.23
C LEU A 83 -3.99 5.91 -1.12
N LYS A 84 -5.14 5.48 -0.61
CA LYS A 84 -6.38 5.43 -1.40
C LYS A 84 -6.77 6.79 -1.96
N ASP A 85 -6.61 7.84 -1.16
CA ASP A 85 -6.89 9.22 -1.59
C ASP A 85 -5.93 9.62 -2.72
N LEU A 86 -4.62 9.40 -2.53
CA LEU A 86 -3.62 9.69 -3.55
C LEU A 86 -3.85 8.91 -4.86
N LEU A 87 -4.26 7.64 -4.78
CA LEU A 87 -4.56 6.84 -5.96
C LEU A 87 -5.82 7.32 -6.68
N SER A 88 -6.82 7.81 -5.94
CA SER A 88 -8.04 8.37 -6.53
C SER A 88 -7.71 9.63 -7.34
N ASP A 89 -6.88 10.51 -6.78
CA ASP A 89 -6.40 11.71 -7.47
C ASP A 89 -5.53 11.34 -8.69
N ALA A 90 -4.62 10.38 -8.53
CA ALA A 90 -3.76 9.91 -9.61
C ALA A 90 -4.56 9.36 -10.79
N VAL A 91 -5.65 8.61 -10.56
CA VAL A 91 -6.51 8.10 -11.62
C VAL A 91 -7.08 9.25 -12.47
N LEU A 92 -7.61 10.29 -11.82
CA LEU A 92 -8.18 11.44 -12.50
C LEU A 92 -7.13 12.19 -13.33
N GLU A 93 -5.94 12.39 -12.77
CA GLU A 93 -4.86 13.09 -13.46
C GLU A 93 -4.28 12.29 -14.64
N LEU A 94 -4.16 10.97 -14.51
CA LEU A 94 -3.73 10.11 -15.62
C LEU A 94 -4.76 10.07 -16.75
N GLU A 95 -6.06 10.03 -16.43
CA GLU A 95 -7.13 10.10 -17.42
C GLU A 95 -7.09 11.42 -18.21
N LYS A 96 -6.91 12.56 -17.53
CA LYS A 96 -6.73 13.87 -18.19
C LYS A 96 -5.56 13.90 -19.16
N LYS A 97 -4.49 13.14 -18.88
CA LYS A 97 -3.29 13.02 -19.72
C LYS A 97 -3.41 11.97 -20.83
N GLY A 98 -4.55 11.27 -20.93
CA GLY A 98 -4.75 10.19 -21.90
C GLY A 98 -4.02 8.89 -21.57
N LEU A 99 -3.58 8.71 -20.32
CA LEU A 99 -2.91 7.49 -19.82
C LEU A 99 -3.95 6.49 -19.29
N VAL A 100 -4.83 6.05 -20.18
CA VAL A 100 -6.05 5.28 -19.86
C VAL A 100 -5.74 3.88 -19.33
N GLU A 101 -4.69 3.22 -19.84
CA GLU A 101 -4.33 1.87 -19.40
C GLU A 101 -3.74 1.88 -17.99
N GLU A 102 -2.90 2.87 -17.71
CA GLU A 102 -2.31 3.10 -16.40
C GLU A 102 -3.35 3.51 -15.36
N SER A 103 -4.28 4.41 -15.72
CA SER A 103 -5.38 4.80 -14.83
C SER A 103 -6.30 3.63 -14.51
N ALA A 104 -6.65 2.79 -15.50
CA ALA A 104 -7.43 1.59 -15.28
C ALA A 104 -6.73 0.58 -14.36
N SER A 105 -5.40 0.45 -14.49
CA SER A 105 -4.59 -0.42 -13.64
C SER A 105 -4.57 0.07 -12.18
N ILE A 106 -4.40 1.38 -11.96
CA ILE A 106 -4.48 1.97 -10.62
C ILE A 106 -5.89 1.79 -10.03
N ARG A 107 -6.95 1.97 -10.83
CA ARG A 107 -8.34 1.78 -10.39
C ARG A 107 -8.59 0.37 -9.87
N ARG A 108 -8.11 -0.66 -10.59
CA ARG A 108 -8.19 -2.07 -10.14
C ARG A 108 -7.45 -2.30 -8.83
N LEU A 109 -6.28 -1.68 -8.65
CA LEU A 109 -5.53 -1.76 -7.38
C LEU A 109 -6.27 -1.07 -6.25
N LEU A 110 -6.86 0.11 -6.49
CA LEU A 110 -7.67 0.83 -5.51
C LEU A 110 -8.90 0.02 -5.06
N GLU A 111 -9.58 -0.65 -6.00
CA GLU A 111 -10.69 -1.57 -5.70
C GLU A 111 -10.21 -2.74 -4.84
N LYS A 112 -9.09 -3.37 -5.20
CA LYS A 112 -8.48 -4.45 -4.42
C LYS A 112 -8.14 -4.00 -3.01
N ILE A 113 -7.54 -2.81 -2.86
CA ILE A 113 -7.22 -2.22 -1.55
C ILE A 113 -8.48 -1.98 -0.74
N SER A 114 -9.52 -1.42 -1.36
CA SER A 114 -10.79 -1.12 -0.69
C SER A 114 -11.56 -2.37 -0.29
N ALA A 115 -11.37 -3.48 -0.99
CA ALA A 115 -11.94 -4.78 -0.65
C ALA A 115 -11.15 -5.53 0.43
N MET A 116 -9.93 -5.09 0.76
CA MET A 116 -9.18 -5.69 1.87
C MET A 116 -9.93 -5.45 3.18
N ARG A 117 -10.31 -6.54 3.87
CA ARG A 117 -10.83 -6.46 5.24
C ARG A 117 -9.67 -6.19 6.19
N LEU A 118 -9.31 -4.91 6.30
CA LEU A 118 -8.43 -4.42 7.34
C LEU A 118 -9.27 -4.27 8.61
N PRO A 119 -8.95 -4.98 9.71
CA PRO A 119 -9.67 -4.91 10.98
C PRO A 119 -9.49 -3.57 11.69
#